data_AF-A0A0D2JFJ0-F1
#
_entry.id   AF-A0A0D2JFJ0-F1
#
_cell.length_a   1.000
_cell.length_b   1.000
_cell.length_c   1.000
_cell.angle_alpha   90.00
_cell.angle_beta   90.00
_cell.angle_gamma   90.00
#
_symmetry.space_group_name_H-M   'P 1'
#
loop_
_entity.id
_entity.type
_entity.pdbx_description
1 polymer ?
#
loop_
_entity_poly.entity_id
_entity_poly.type
_entity_poly.pdbx_seq_one_letter_code
_entity_poly.pdbx_strand_id
1 'polypeptide(L)'
;MHITITQNDWVKFSLHTRRELRRYITEQFQATEDEGNETDSGYEAMYELNEQMLKTFMMGVSETTKNFLKCFTKNGKGSVDELLEATGYESLQDFRGVLGGITRRMRKLFSDPDAYIIDWEDNENDEKYEGNYYLKEGTRQALENYFKEQTKLVV
;
A
#
# COMPACT_ATOMS: atom_id res chain seq x y z
N MET A 1 -33.30 1.71 2.12
CA MET A 1 -33.01 0.34 1.65
C MET A 1 -31.56 0.06 1.96
N HIS A 2 -31.25 -1.02 2.70
CA HIS A 2 -29.90 -1.35 3.12
C HIS A 2 -29.45 -2.58 2.33
N ILE A 3 -28.38 -2.46 1.55
CA ILE A 3 -27.76 -3.60 0.86
C ILE A 3 -26.56 -4.03 1.68
N THR A 4 -26.52 -5.30 2.09
CA THR A 4 -25.39 -5.90 2.79
C THR A 4 -24.69 -6.87 1.86
N ILE A 5 -23.42 -6.59 1.55
CA ILE A 5 -22.58 -7.48 0.76
C ILE A 5 -21.70 -8.27 1.74
N THR A 6 -21.84 -9.60 1.77
CA THR A 6 -20.99 -10.45 2.61
C THR A 6 -19.68 -10.80 1.92
N GLN A 7 -18.70 -11.31 2.66
CA GLN A 7 -17.44 -11.79 2.09
C GLN A 7 -17.66 -12.90 1.03
N ASN A 8 -18.66 -13.76 1.24
CA ASN A 8 -19.01 -14.84 0.32
C ASN A 8 -19.67 -14.32 -0.96
N ASP A 9 -20.35 -13.17 -0.91
CA ASP A 9 -20.90 -12.52 -2.09
C ASP A 9 -19.81 -11.73 -2.82
N TRP A 10 -18.89 -11.13 -2.06
CA TRP A 10 -17.75 -10.39 -2.60
C TRP A 10 -16.93 -11.24 -3.57
N VAL A 11 -16.56 -12.46 -3.17
CA VAL A 11 -15.75 -13.37 -4.00
C VAL A 11 -16.47 -13.88 -5.25
N LYS A 12 -17.81 -13.80 -5.31
CA LYS A 12 -18.61 -14.18 -6.49
C LYS A 12 -18.65 -13.08 -7.55
N PHE A 13 -18.34 -11.84 -7.19
CA PHE A 13 -18.28 -10.76 -8.17
C PHE A 13 -17.07 -10.92 -9.09
N SER A 14 -17.27 -10.52 -10.36
CA SER A 14 -16.16 -10.42 -11.31
C SER A 14 -15.08 -9.49 -10.77
N LEU A 15 -13.84 -9.68 -11.21
CA LEU A 15 -12.73 -8.83 -10.80
C LEU A 15 -13.01 -7.34 -11.11
N HIS A 16 -13.54 -7.07 -12.31
CA HIS A 16 -13.94 -5.73 -12.72
C HIS A 16 -15.00 -5.14 -11.79
N THR A 17 -16.06 -5.89 -11.46
CA THR A 17 -17.12 -5.44 -10.53
C THR A 17 -16.57 -5.16 -9.13
N ARG A 18 -15.63 -5.97 -8.64
CA ARG A 18 -14.98 -5.73 -7.33
C ARG A 18 -14.14 -4.47 -7.32
N ARG A 19 -13.44 -4.16 -8.42
CA ARG A 19 -12.68 -2.92 -8.59
C ARG A 19 -13.61 -1.70 -8.61
N GLU A 20 -14.67 -1.74 -9.41
CA GLU A 20 -15.67 -0.67 -9.48
C GLU A 20 -16.32 -0.41 -8.12
N LEU A 21 -16.80 -1.45 -7.43
CA LEU A 21 -17.42 -1.29 -6.11
C LEU A 21 -16.45 -0.73 -5.08
N ARG A 22 -15.17 -1.13 -5.11
CA ARG A 22 -14.15 -0.55 -4.22
C ARG A 22 -13.90 0.91 -4.54
N ARG A 23 -13.76 1.27 -5.81
CA ARG A 23 -13.59 2.66 -6.23
C ARG A 23 -14.73 3.51 -5.69
N TYR A 24 -15.97 3.10 -5.92
CA TYR A 24 -17.15 3.81 -5.39
C TYR A 24 -17.13 3.89 -3.85
N ILE A 25 -16.78 2.82 -3.14
CA ILE A 25 -16.70 2.86 -1.67
C ILE A 25 -15.60 3.84 -1.24
N THR A 26 -14.41 3.75 -1.82
CA THR A 26 -13.27 4.62 -1.49
C THR A 26 -13.55 6.07 -1.81
N GLU A 27 -14.13 6.39 -2.98
CA GLU A 27 -14.56 7.75 -3.36
C GLU A 27 -15.63 8.31 -2.41
N GLN A 28 -16.57 7.48 -1.94
CA GLN A 28 -17.56 7.89 -0.94
C GLN A 28 -16.94 8.18 0.44
N PHE A 29 -15.74 7.65 0.71
CA PHE A 29 -14.98 7.91 1.95
C PHE A 29 -13.79 8.87 1.75
N GLN A 30 -13.45 9.25 0.51
CA GLN A 30 -12.38 10.16 0.13
C GLN A 30 -12.91 11.38 -0.64
N ALA A 31 -14.10 11.88 -0.29
CA ALA A 31 -14.60 13.14 -0.82
C ALA A 31 -13.84 14.33 -0.23
N THR A 32 -12.56 14.46 -0.57
CA THR A 32 -11.79 15.70 -0.60
C THR A 32 -10.75 15.58 -1.71
N GLU A 33 -11.03 16.30 -2.81
CA GLU A 33 -10.08 16.83 -3.81
C GLU A 33 -9.34 15.78 -4.68
N ASP A 34 -9.83 15.53 -5.90
CA ASP A 34 -9.34 16.26 -7.08
C ASP A 34 -10.19 15.98 -8.33
N GLU A 35 -10.41 17.01 -9.14
CA GLU A 35 -11.13 16.94 -10.41
C GLU A 35 -10.21 16.42 -11.51
N GLY A 36 -10.67 15.40 -12.23
CA GLY A 36 -10.36 15.19 -13.65
C GLY A 36 -8.90 15.10 -14.07
N ASN A 37 -8.40 13.86 -14.19
CA ASN A 37 -7.48 13.55 -15.28
C ASN A 37 -7.59 12.07 -15.67
N GLU A 38 -8.31 11.79 -16.77
CA GLU A 38 -8.17 10.53 -17.50
C GLU A 38 -6.73 10.44 -18.03
N THR A 39 -5.86 9.85 -17.23
CA THR A 39 -4.59 9.31 -17.72
C THR A 39 -4.56 7.85 -17.35
N ASP A 40 -4.65 7.01 -18.38
CA ASP A 40 -4.27 5.60 -18.39
C ASP A 40 -2.82 5.47 -17.90
N SER A 41 -2.63 5.58 -16.59
CA SER A 41 -1.37 5.64 -15.89
C SER A 41 -1.43 4.65 -14.73
N GLY A 42 -0.37 3.88 -14.54
CA GLY A 42 -0.29 2.83 -13.52
C GLY A 42 -0.60 3.28 -12.07
N TYR A 43 -0.76 4.58 -11.84
CA TYR A 43 -1.25 5.18 -10.61
C TYR A 43 -2.68 4.74 -10.24
N GLU A 44 -3.58 4.47 -11.18
CA GLU A 44 -4.95 4.02 -10.84
C GLU A 44 -5.00 2.58 -10.33
N ALA A 45 -4.07 1.72 -10.74
CA ALA A 45 -4.10 0.29 -10.41
C ALA A 45 -3.61 -0.03 -8.99
N MET A 46 -2.86 0.89 -8.36
CA MET A 46 -2.32 0.67 -7.02
C MET A 46 -3.40 0.78 -5.95
N TYR A 47 -3.44 -0.21 -5.06
CA TYR A 47 -4.39 -0.26 -3.95
C TYR A 47 -4.00 0.68 -2.81
N GLU A 48 -5.01 1.10 -2.05
CA GLU A 48 -4.83 1.81 -0.78
C GLU A 48 -5.31 0.99 0.41
N LEU A 49 -4.63 1.15 1.55
CA LEU A 49 -5.04 0.60 2.83
C LEU A 49 -5.56 1.71 3.73
N ASN A 50 -6.82 1.59 4.18
CA ASN A 50 -7.29 2.34 5.34
C ASN A 50 -6.79 1.70 6.65
N GLU A 51 -7.06 2.33 7.79
CA GLU A 51 -6.57 1.87 9.10
C GLU A 51 -7.00 0.43 9.46
N GLN A 52 -8.24 0.06 9.16
CA GLN A 52 -8.77 -1.28 9.49
C GLN A 52 -8.13 -2.36 8.60
N MET A 53 -7.99 -2.07 7.30
CA MET A 53 -7.28 -2.95 6.37
C MET A 53 -5.81 -3.08 6.74
N LEU A 54 -5.18 -1.97 7.14
CA LEU A 54 -3.79 -1.97 7.57
C LEU A 54 -3.59 -2.80 8.85
N LYS A 55 -4.47 -2.68 9.85
CA LYS A 55 -4.41 -3.52 11.05
C LYS A 55 -4.46 -5.01 10.69
N THR A 56 -5.36 -5.39 9.78
CA THR A 56 -5.46 -6.77 9.28
C THR A 56 -4.21 -7.19 8.51
N PHE A 57 -3.70 -6.30 7.65
CA PHE A 57 -2.47 -6.51 6.88
C PHE A 57 -1.28 -6.75 7.81
N MET A 58 -1.10 -5.94 8.86
CA MET A 58 0.01 -5.99 9.80
C MET A 58 0.03 -7.24 10.70
N MET A 59 -1.08 -7.99 10.79
CA MET A 59 -1.13 -9.24 11.57
C MET A 59 -0.15 -10.28 11.02
N GLY A 60 0.85 -10.64 11.83
CA GLY A 60 1.87 -11.63 11.44
C GLY A 60 2.81 -11.13 10.34
N VAL A 61 2.98 -9.81 10.21
CA VAL A 61 4.05 -9.20 9.41
C VAL A 61 5.34 -9.23 10.24
N SER A 62 6.46 -9.63 9.61
CA SER A 62 7.77 -9.69 10.27
C SER A 62 8.28 -8.30 10.62
N GLU A 63 9.17 -8.22 11.61
CA GLU A 63 9.73 -6.92 12.03
C GLU A 63 10.51 -6.23 10.90
N THR A 64 11.26 -7.00 10.10
CA THR A 64 11.93 -6.48 8.89
C THR A 64 10.95 -5.81 7.92
N THR A 65 9.79 -6.42 7.68
CA THR A 65 8.77 -5.81 6.81
C THR A 65 8.11 -4.59 7.47
N LYS A 66 7.95 -4.57 8.79
CA LYS A 66 7.47 -3.36 9.48
C LYS A 66 8.46 -2.22 9.37
N ASN A 67 9.75 -2.48 9.58
CA ASN A 67 10.81 -1.46 9.43
C ASN A 67 10.83 -0.92 8.00
N PHE A 68 10.75 -1.81 7.00
CA PHE A 68 10.61 -1.42 5.60
C PHE A 68 9.41 -0.48 5.38
N LEU A 69 8.23 -0.84 5.87
CA LEU A 69 7.01 -0.03 5.71
C LEU A 69 7.07 1.29 6.49
N LYS A 70 7.89 1.37 7.55
CA LYS A 70 8.05 2.57 8.36
C LYS A 70 8.76 3.69 7.60
N CYS A 71 9.65 3.37 6.65
CA CYS A 71 10.34 4.36 5.82
C CYS A 71 9.37 5.29 5.11
N PHE A 72 8.26 4.74 4.61
CA PHE A 72 7.27 5.50 3.86
C PHE A 72 6.42 6.45 4.71
N THR A 73 6.41 6.35 6.05
CA THR A 73 5.52 7.16 6.90
C THR A 73 5.75 8.67 6.77
N LYS A 74 6.97 9.09 6.42
CA LYS A 74 7.37 10.50 6.40
C LYS A 74 6.77 11.27 5.22
N ASN A 75 6.87 10.73 4.02
CA ASN A 75 6.47 11.40 2.78
C ASN A 75 5.88 10.44 1.73
N GLY A 76 5.55 9.20 2.11
CA GLY A 76 5.02 8.19 1.20
C GLY A 76 6.08 7.59 0.27
N LYS A 77 7.34 7.98 0.40
CA LYS A 77 8.45 7.52 -0.44
C LYS A 77 9.55 6.90 0.41
N GLY A 78 10.33 6.01 -0.19
CA GLY A 78 11.53 5.43 0.41
C GLY A 78 12.58 5.20 -0.66
N SER A 79 13.75 5.83 -0.48
CA SER A 79 14.88 5.59 -1.36
C SER A 79 15.44 4.18 -1.15
N VAL A 80 16.20 3.65 -2.13
CA VAL A 80 16.84 2.34 -1.96
C VAL A 80 17.72 2.31 -0.71
N ASP A 81 18.51 3.35 -0.48
CA ASP A 81 19.41 3.42 0.68
C ASP A 81 18.65 3.42 2.01
N GLU A 82 17.57 4.21 2.11
CA GLU A 82 16.71 4.24 3.32
C GLU A 82 16.09 2.86 3.61
N LEU A 83 15.68 2.15 2.55
CA LEU A 83 15.07 0.83 2.69
C LEU A 83 16.11 -0.24 3.07
N LEU A 84 17.31 -0.18 2.50
CA LEU A 84 18.42 -1.08 2.87
C LEU A 84 18.85 -0.87 4.31
N GLU A 85 19.01 0.39 4.73
CA GLU A 85 19.35 0.74 6.12
C GLU A 85 18.28 0.24 7.09
N ALA A 86 17.00 0.49 6.82
CA ALA A 86 15.91 0.10 7.72
C ALA A 86 15.74 -1.42 7.83
N THR A 87 16.09 -2.16 6.79
CA THR A 87 15.97 -3.63 6.77
C THR A 87 17.24 -4.36 7.20
N GLY A 88 18.39 -3.66 7.20
CA GLY A 88 19.70 -4.27 7.45
C GLY A 88 20.18 -5.15 6.29
N TYR A 89 19.66 -4.92 5.08
CA TYR A 89 20.08 -5.65 3.89
C TYR A 89 21.20 -4.92 3.15
N GLU A 90 22.02 -5.68 2.43
CA GLU A 90 23.20 -5.15 1.73
C GLU A 90 22.91 -4.78 0.27
N SER A 91 21.82 -5.32 -0.31
CA SER A 91 21.48 -5.08 -1.71
C SER A 91 19.98 -5.11 -2.00
N LEU A 92 19.60 -4.50 -3.13
CA LEU A 92 18.24 -4.56 -3.69
C LEU A 92 17.71 -5.99 -3.83
N GLN A 93 18.60 -6.96 -4.09
CA GLN A 93 18.22 -8.34 -4.31
C GLN A 93 17.68 -8.99 -3.02
N ASP A 94 18.16 -8.54 -1.87
CA ASP A 94 17.85 -9.11 -0.56
C ASP A 94 16.44 -8.74 -0.09
N PHE A 95 15.99 -7.51 -0.37
CA PHE A 95 14.62 -7.09 0.02
C PHE A 95 13.55 -7.40 -1.02
N ARG A 96 13.87 -8.02 -2.17
CA ARG A 96 12.86 -8.56 -3.10
C ARG A 96 11.90 -9.52 -2.39
N GLY A 97 12.39 -10.27 -1.40
CA GLY A 97 11.57 -11.14 -0.56
C GLY A 97 10.53 -10.37 0.27
N VAL A 98 10.88 -9.17 0.75
CA VAL A 98 9.97 -8.28 1.50
C VAL A 98 8.86 -7.78 0.58
N LEU A 99 9.22 -7.22 -0.58
CA LEU A 99 8.24 -6.78 -1.58
C LEU A 99 7.32 -7.92 -2.01
N GLY A 100 7.88 -9.09 -2.33
CA GLY A 100 7.10 -10.27 -2.69
C GLY A 100 6.22 -10.80 -1.55
N GLY A 101 6.62 -10.60 -0.29
CA GLY A 101 5.81 -10.90 0.89
C GLY A 101 4.61 -9.95 1.02
N ILE A 102 4.85 -8.65 0.87
CA ILE A 102 3.83 -7.59 0.88
C ILE A 102 2.81 -7.85 -0.23
N THR A 103 3.25 -7.99 -1.48
CA THR A 103 2.37 -8.23 -2.63
C THR A 103 1.54 -9.50 -2.48
N ARG A 104 2.14 -10.63 -2.04
CA ARG A 104 1.36 -11.86 -1.78
C ARG A 104 0.28 -11.67 -0.73
N ARG A 105 0.58 -10.90 0.32
CA ARG A 105 -0.39 -10.60 1.38
C ARG A 105 -1.51 -9.71 0.88
N MET A 106 -1.19 -8.69 0.08
CA MET A 106 -2.17 -7.84 -0.59
C MET A 106 -3.13 -8.66 -1.44
N ARG A 107 -2.59 -9.54 -2.30
CA ARG A 107 -3.41 -10.41 -3.15
C ARG A 107 -4.38 -11.28 -2.36
N LYS A 108 -3.96 -11.78 -1.20
CA LYS A 108 -4.82 -12.53 -0.27
C LYS A 108 -5.88 -11.64 0.36
N LEU A 109 -5.49 -10.49 0.92
CA LEU A 109 -6.39 -9.55 1.60
C LEU A 109 -7.52 -9.09 0.68
N PHE A 110 -7.17 -8.79 -0.58
CA PHE A 110 -8.11 -8.24 -1.56
C PHE A 110 -8.74 -9.31 -2.47
N SER A 111 -8.27 -10.57 -2.40
CA SER A 111 -8.65 -11.65 -3.32
C SER A 111 -8.49 -11.27 -4.80
N ASP A 112 -7.47 -10.48 -5.11
CA ASP A 112 -7.15 -9.96 -6.44
C ASP A 112 -5.69 -10.31 -6.77
N PRO A 113 -5.40 -11.09 -7.84
CA PRO A 113 -4.04 -11.45 -8.21
C PRO A 113 -3.17 -10.26 -8.65
N ASP A 114 -3.76 -9.12 -8.97
CA ASP A 114 -3.03 -7.93 -9.39
C ASP A 114 -2.88 -6.91 -8.25
N ALA A 115 -3.29 -7.23 -7.02
CA ALA A 115 -3.20 -6.26 -5.92
C ALA A 115 -1.76 -5.99 -5.46
N TYR A 116 -1.37 -4.72 -5.45
CA TYR A 116 -0.13 -4.19 -4.88
C TYR A 116 -0.37 -2.80 -4.26
N ILE A 117 0.48 -2.39 -3.31
CA ILE A 117 0.45 -1.07 -2.64
C ILE A 117 1.77 -0.31 -2.76
N ILE A 118 2.80 -0.90 -3.37
CA ILE A 118 4.11 -0.28 -3.52
C ILE A 118 4.49 -0.35 -4.98
N ASP A 119 4.89 0.77 -5.55
CA ASP A 119 5.42 0.86 -6.90
C ASP A 119 6.74 1.63 -6.90
N TRP A 120 7.39 1.69 -8.05
CA TRP A 120 8.66 2.37 -8.27
C TRP A 120 8.47 3.55 -9.23
N GLU A 121 9.06 4.68 -8.90
CA GLU A 121 9.16 5.84 -9.79
C GLU A 121 10.63 6.21 -9.99
N ASP A 122 11.00 6.54 -11.23
CA ASP A 122 12.34 7.05 -11.55
C ASP A 122 12.43 8.53 -11.13
N ASN A 123 13.58 8.94 -10.59
CA ASN A 123 13.86 10.36 -10.44
C ASN A 123 14.25 10.91 -11.81
N GLU A 124 13.30 11.57 -12.49
CA GLU A 124 13.50 12.16 -13.84
C GLU A 124 14.69 13.12 -13.94
N ASN A 125 15.21 13.61 -12.81
CA ASN A 125 16.30 14.57 -12.72
C ASN A 125 17.68 13.94 -12.43
N ASP A 126 17.80 12.62 -12.33
CA ASP A 126 19.05 11.96 -11.95
C ASP A 126 19.72 11.22 -13.13
N GLU A 127 20.95 11.61 -13.47
CA GLU A 127 21.74 10.95 -14.52
C GLU A 127 22.10 9.49 -14.18
N LYS A 128 21.82 9.04 -12.95
CA LYS A 128 22.22 7.75 -12.40
C LYS A 128 21.13 6.66 -12.37
N TYR A 129 19.95 6.88 -12.94
CA TYR A 129 18.81 5.97 -12.79
C TYR A 129 18.48 5.70 -11.30
N GLU A 130 18.56 6.76 -10.48
CA GLU A 130 18.09 6.70 -9.10
C GLU A 130 16.56 6.89 -9.09
N GLY A 131 15.88 6.26 -8.15
CA GLY A 131 14.43 6.35 -8.04
C GLY A 131 13.97 6.02 -6.64
N ASN A 132 12.65 6.07 -6.43
CA ASN A 132 12.05 5.86 -5.14
C ASN A 132 10.95 4.81 -5.23
N TYR A 133 10.85 3.97 -4.19
CA TYR A 133 9.61 3.26 -3.95
C TYR A 133 8.61 4.25 -3.37
N TYR A 134 7.34 4.11 -3.74
CA TYR A 134 6.29 4.97 -3.22
C TYR A 134 5.02 4.22 -2.88
N LEU A 135 4.21 4.84 -2.01
CA LEU A 135 2.87 4.45 -1.60
C LEU A 135 1.90 5.59 -1.93
N LYS A 136 0.62 5.29 -2.08
CA LYS A 136 -0.42 6.33 -2.10
C LYS A 136 -0.62 6.96 -0.72
N GLU A 137 -1.09 8.20 -0.72
CA GLU A 137 -1.22 9.05 0.46
C GLU A 137 -2.13 8.47 1.54
N GLY A 138 -3.25 7.82 1.19
CA GLY A 138 -4.14 7.20 2.16
C GLY A 138 -3.46 6.06 2.94
N THR A 139 -2.63 5.27 2.24
CA THR A 139 -1.83 4.20 2.88
C THR A 139 -0.74 4.78 3.77
N ARG A 140 -0.09 5.87 3.34
CA ARG A 140 0.90 6.60 4.14
C ARG A 140 0.31 7.06 5.47
N GLN A 141 -0.86 7.72 5.43
CA GLN A 141 -1.55 8.20 6.61
C GLN A 141 -1.94 7.06 7.56
N ALA A 142 -2.47 5.97 7.01
CA ALA A 142 -2.79 4.78 7.80
C ALA A 142 -1.55 4.19 8.50
N LEU A 143 -0.42 4.11 7.81
CA LEU A 143 0.86 3.63 8.37
C LEU A 143 1.34 4.54 9.49
N GLU A 144 1.31 5.85 9.28
CA GLU A 144 1.70 6.84 10.29
C GLU A 144 0.87 6.68 11.57
N ASN A 145 -0.45 6.55 11.44
CA ASN A 145 -1.35 6.35 12.59
C ASN A 145 -1.06 5.02 13.29
N TYR A 146 -0.90 3.93 12.53
CA TYR A 146 -0.59 2.61 13.07
C TYR A 146 0.68 2.62 13.94
N PHE A 147 1.79 3.20 13.44
CA PHE A 147 3.04 3.23 14.20
C PHE A 147 3.01 4.21 15.38
N LYS A 148 2.25 5.31 15.30
CA LYS A 148 2.00 6.20 16.44
C LYS A 148 1.23 5.50 17.56
N GLU A 149 0.19 4.74 17.24
CA GLU A 149 -0.58 3.96 18.22
C GLU A 149 0.29 2.92 18.93
N GLN A 150 1.15 2.20 18.19
CA GLN A 150 2.06 1.21 18.77
C GLN A 150 3.08 1.84 19.74
N THR A 151 3.58 3.05 19.45
CA THR A 151 4.54 3.73 20.32
C THR A 151 3.90 4.17 21.65
N LYS A 152 2.61 4.51 21.65
CA LYS A 152 1.87 4.88 22.86
C LYS A 152 1.56 3.71 23.79
N LEU A 153 1.56 2.48 23.28
CA LEU A 153 1.27 1.26 24.05
C LEU A 153 2.50 0.70 24.80
N VAL A 154 3.68 1.30 24.62
CA VAL A 154 4.95 0.87 25.24
C VAL A 154 5.32 1.75 26.45
N VAL A 155 4.40 2.60 26.93
CA VAL A 155 4.59 3.48 28.11
C VAL A 155 3.79 2.97 29.30
#